data_AF-A0A973GUA1-F1
#
_entry.id   AF-A0A973GUA1-F1
#
_cell.length_a   1.000
_cell.length_b   1.000
_cell.length_c   1.000
_cell.angle_alpha   90.00
_cell.angle_beta   90.00
_cell.angle_gamma   90.00
#
_symmetry.space_group_name_H-M   'P 1'
#
loop_
_entity.id
_entity.type
_entity.pdbx_description
1 polymer ?
#
loop_
_entity_poly.entity_id
_entity_poly.type
_entity_poly.pdbx_seq_one_letter_code
_entity_poly.pdbx_strand_id
1 'polypeptide(L)'
;MQTTKNEKTFFPYYFFEVAVVALFAVEAVLLLAVLFPPAIGREIDFSTQFSPRPEWYFLFLYQLTKYFPGRWTFVGAVLLPGLAFSVVLLAPFFDSGRERALSQRKTAAVIGVGLLVAVVGLTIAALF
;
A
#
# COMPACT_ATOMS: atom_id res chain seq x y z
N MET A 1 18.55 36.86 10.44
CA MET A 1 17.76 36.50 11.64
C MET A 1 17.27 35.07 11.41
N GLN A 2 17.97 34.09 11.99
CA GLN A 2 17.59 32.67 11.86
C GLN A 2 16.33 32.46 12.70
N THR A 3 15.20 32.20 12.05
CA THR A 3 13.99 31.76 12.75
C THR A 3 14.28 30.37 13.30
N THR A 4 14.56 30.28 14.60
CA THR A 4 14.70 29.01 15.30
C THR A 4 13.39 28.25 15.17
N LYS A 5 13.36 27.27 14.26
CA LYS A 5 12.29 26.29 14.17
C LYS A 5 12.16 25.67 15.57
N ASN A 6 10.98 25.70 16.17
CA ASN A 6 10.72 25.06 17.46
C ASN A 6 10.78 23.54 17.25
N GLU A 7 11.99 22.98 17.29
CA GLU A 7 12.22 21.55 17.12
C GLU A 7 11.92 20.85 18.45
N LYS A 8 10.89 19.99 18.46
CA LYS A 8 10.58 19.17 19.64
C LYS A 8 11.68 18.13 19.83
N THR A 9 12.23 18.04 21.03
CA THR A 9 13.16 16.97 21.41
C THR A 9 12.45 15.61 21.32
N PHE A 10 13.15 14.58 20.82
CA PHE A 10 12.60 13.23 20.70
C PHE A 10 12.02 12.74 22.03
N PHE A 11 12.83 12.74 23.09
CA PHE A 11 12.38 12.40 24.44
C PHE A 11 12.32 13.65 25.32
N PRO A 12 11.29 13.81 26.17
CA PRO A 12 10.12 12.93 26.34
C PRO A 12 8.97 13.22 25.35
N TYR A 13 9.02 14.34 24.63
CA TYR A 13 7.86 14.92 23.96
C TYR A 13 7.37 14.11 22.75
N TYR A 14 8.20 14.00 21.70
CA TYR A 14 7.78 13.30 20.48
C TYR A 14 7.58 11.80 20.73
N PHE A 15 8.38 11.21 21.63
CA PHE A 15 8.21 9.83 22.07
C PHE A 15 6.81 9.59 22.65
N PHE A 16 6.33 10.49 23.52
CA PHE A 16 5.00 10.38 24.09
C PHE A 16 3.91 10.48 23.00
N GLU A 17 4.05 11.42 22.06
CA GLU A 17 3.12 11.53 20.91
C GLU A 17 3.06 10.24 20.09
N VAL A 18 4.22 9.66 19.75
CA VAL A 18 4.30 8.39 19.01
C VAL A 18 3.72 7.23 19.81
N ALA A 19 3.99 7.15 21.11
CA ALA A 19 3.46 6.09 21.98
C ALA A 19 1.93 6.15 22.07
N VAL A 20 1.35 7.34 22.18
CA VAL A 20 -0.10 7.53 22.17
C VAL A 20 -0.71 7.09 20.84
N VAL A 21 -0.13 7.49 19.71
CA VAL A 21 -0.61 7.06 18.37
C VAL A 21 -0.50 5.54 18.22
N ALA A 22 0.61 4.94 18.66
CA ALA A 22 0.80 3.49 18.62
C ALA A 22 -0.23 2.76 19.48
N LEU A 23 -0.52 3.26 20.68
CA LEU A 23 -1.54 2.70 21.56
C LEU A 23 -2.92 2.72 20.88
N PHE A 24 -3.32 3.86 20.31
CA PHE A 24 -4.59 3.95 19.59
C PHE A 24 -4.64 3.05 18.35
N ALA A 25 -3.54 2.88 17.63
CA ALA A 25 -3.48 1.98 16.48
C ALA A 25 -3.69 0.52 16.91
N VAL A 26 -3.04 0.09 18.00
CA VAL A 26 -3.24 -1.25 18.57
C VAL A 26 -4.67 -1.44 19.06
N GLU A 27 -5.20 -0.47 19.82
CA GLU A 27 -6.57 -0.51 20.32
C GLU A 27 -7.59 -0.61 19.17
N ALA A 28 -7.42 0.16 18.10
CA ALA A 28 -8.29 0.09 16.93
C ALA A 28 -8.26 -1.31 16.28
N VAL A 29 -7.09 -1.94 16.16
CA VAL A 29 -6.97 -3.30 15.63
C VAL A 29 -7.65 -4.32 16.55
N LEU A 30 -7.47 -4.21 17.87
CA LEU A 30 -8.12 -5.09 18.84
C LEU A 30 -9.63 -4.95 18.82
N LEU A 31 -10.15 -3.72 18.78
CA LEU A 31 -11.59 -3.45 18.64
C LEU A 31 -12.13 -4.04 17.35
N LEU A 32 -11.45 -3.88 16.22
CA LEU A 32 -11.85 -4.49 14.96
C LEU A 32 -11.85 -6.03 15.06
N ALA A 33 -10.86 -6.64 15.72
CA ALA A 33 -10.79 -8.09 15.89
C ALA A 33 -11.91 -8.64 16.80
N VAL A 34 -12.35 -7.87 17.80
CA VAL A 34 -13.46 -8.25 18.68
C VAL A 34 -14.82 -8.03 18.00
N LEU A 35 -15.01 -6.91 17.32
CA LEU A 35 -16.27 -6.55 16.65
C LEU A 35 -16.47 -7.34 15.35
N PHE A 36 -15.39 -7.67 14.65
CA PHE A 36 -15.37 -8.42 13.40
C PHE A 36 -14.36 -9.57 13.49
N PRO A 37 -14.67 -10.65 14.23
CA PRO A 37 -13.76 -11.77 14.39
C PRO A 37 -13.31 -12.32 13.03
N PRO A 38 -11.99 -12.42 12.77
CA PRO A 38 -11.52 -12.94 11.50
C PRO A 38 -11.93 -14.40 11.36
N ALA A 39 -12.46 -14.76 10.19
CA ALA A 39 -12.71 -16.17 9.88
C ALA A 39 -11.39 -16.95 9.93
N ILE A 40 -11.36 -18.07 10.67
CA ILE A 40 -10.20 -18.96 10.76
C ILE A 40 -10.14 -19.79 9.47
N GLY A 41 -9.68 -19.17 8.38
CA GLY A 41 -9.63 -19.78 7.06
C GLY A 41 -10.99 -20.28 6.54
N ARG A 42 -10.99 -20.85 5.34
CA ARG A 42 -12.14 -21.59 4.83
C ARG A 42 -11.92 -23.08 5.10
N GLU A 43 -12.94 -23.78 5.60
CA GLU A 43 -12.91 -25.24 5.61
C GLU A 43 -12.77 -25.77 4.18
N ILE A 44 -11.81 -26.66 3.98
CA ILE A 44 -11.52 -27.21 2.65
C ILE A 44 -12.61 -28.23 2.32
N ASP A 45 -13.55 -27.80 1.50
CA ASP A 45 -14.53 -28.68 0.85
C ASP A 45 -14.05 -29.03 -0.57
N PHE A 46 -13.86 -30.32 -0.84
CA PHE A 46 -13.44 -30.86 -2.14
C PHE A 46 -14.61 -31.10 -3.10
N SER A 47 -15.85 -31.01 -2.62
CA SER A 47 -17.06 -31.25 -3.42
C SER A 47 -17.60 -30.01 -4.13
N THR A 48 -17.14 -28.82 -3.74
CA THR A 48 -17.59 -27.54 -4.32
C THR A 48 -16.54 -26.92 -5.23
N GLN A 49 -16.98 -26.34 -6.36
CA GLN A 49 -16.10 -25.53 -7.19
C GLN A 49 -15.70 -24.27 -6.42
N PHE A 50 -14.40 -24.10 -6.22
CA PHE A 50 -13.83 -22.97 -5.49
C PHE A 50 -13.03 -22.07 -6.43
N SER A 51 -13.36 -20.77 -6.43
CA SER A 51 -12.53 -19.75 -7.08
C SER A 51 -11.66 -19.08 -6.01
N PRO A 52 -10.37 -19.45 -5.88
CA PRO A 52 -9.48 -18.83 -4.90
C PRO A 52 -9.33 -17.34 -5.21
N ARG A 53 -9.75 -16.49 -4.27
CA ARG A 53 -9.39 -15.07 -4.23
C ARG A 53 -8.37 -14.87 -3.10
N PRO A 54 -7.27 -14.14 -3.36
CA PRO A 54 -6.29 -13.86 -2.31
C PRO A 54 -6.81 -12.78 -1.35
N GLU A 55 -6.00 -12.48 -0.34
CA GLU A 55 -6.27 -11.41 0.63
C GLU A 55 -6.32 -10.03 -0.04
N TRP A 56 -7.01 -9.10 0.62
CA TRP A 56 -7.35 -7.77 0.06
C TRP A 56 -6.14 -6.98 -0.45
N TYR A 57 -4.98 -7.12 0.20
CA TYR A 57 -3.73 -6.46 -0.17
C TYR A 57 -3.10 -7.01 -1.46
N PHE A 58 -3.57 -8.15 -1.97
CA PHE A 58 -3.16 -8.74 -3.26
C PHE A 58 -4.24 -8.67 -4.35
N LEU A 59 -5.41 -8.09 -4.07
CA LEU A 59 -6.51 -8.04 -5.04
C LEU A 59 -6.15 -7.27 -6.31
N PHE A 60 -5.41 -6.16 -6.21
CA PHE A 60 -4.95 -5.42 -7.40
C PHE A 60 -4.10 -6.31 -8.33
N LEU A 61 -3.24 -7.14 -7.75
CA LEU A 61 -2.36 -8.04 -8.48
C LEU A 61 -3.15 -9.19 -9.10
N TYR A 62 -4.08 -9.76 -8.33
CA TYR A 62 -5.01 -10.78 -8.82
C TYR A 62 -5.83 -10.28 -10.01
N GLN A 63 -6.36 -9.06 -9.96
CA GLN A 63 -7.09 -8.50 -11.10
C GLN A 63 -6.17 -8.18 -12.27
N LEU A 64 -4.95 -7.69 -12.00
CA LEU A 64 -3.97 -7.40 -13.03
C LEU A 64 -3.62 -8.66 -13.85
N THR A 65 -3.39 -9.80 -13.19
CA THR A 65 -3.03 -11.05 -13.88
C THR A 65 -4.14 -11.56 -14.80
N LYS A 66 -5.42 -11.27 -14.53
CA LYS A 66 -6.53 -11.64 -15.42
C LYS A 66 -6.42 -10.97 -16.79
N TYR A 67 -5.82 -9.79 -16.90
CA TYR A 67 -5.58 -9.12 -18.18
C TYR A 67 -4.42 -9.75 -18.99
N PHE A 68 -3.65 -10.65 -18.37
CA PHE A 68 -2.48 -11.29 -18.99
C PHE A 68 -2.58 -12.83 -18.89
N PRO A 69 -3.52 -13.50 -19.59
CA PRO A 69 -3.69 -14.94 -19.45
C PRO A 69 -2.57 -15.77 -20.12
N GLY A 70 -2.40 -17.00 -19.62
CA GLY A 70 -1.53 -18.01 -20.22
C GLY A 70 -0.05 -17.66 -20.13
N ARG A 71 0.66 -17.64 -21.26
CA ARG A 71 2.10 -17.32 -21.29
C ARG A 71 2.43 -15.90 -20.81
N TRP A 72 1.44 -15.00 -20.82
CA TRP A 72 1.61 -13.61 -20.45
C TRP A 72 1.45 -13.35 -18.96
N THR A 73 1.01 -14.33 -18.15
CA THR A 73 0.75 -14.15 -16.71
C THR A 73 1.96 -13.58 -15.98
N PHE A 74 3.17 -13.97 -16.37
CA PHE A 74 4.41 -13.42 -15.81
C PHE A 74 4.52 -11.89 -15.93
N VAL A 75 3.98 -11.31 -17.00
CA VAL A 75 3.96 -9.85 -17.20
C VAL A 75 3.11 -9.16 -16.16
N GLY A 76 1.87 -9.62 -15.97
CA GLY A 76 0.96 -9.05 -14.97
C GLY A 76 1.35 -9.38 -13.53
N ALA A 77 1.94 -10.55 -13.30
CA ALA A 77 2.29 -11.04 -11.97
C ALA A 77 3.62 -10.49 -11.45
N VAL A 78 4.60 -10.28 -12.34
CA VAL A 78 5.98 -9.99 -11.95
C VAL A 78 6.51 -8.73 -12.62
N LEU A 79 6.47 -8.64 -13.95
CA LEU A 79 7.15 -7.54 -14.65
C LEU A 79 6.51 -6.17 -14.36
N LEU A 80 5.18 -6.05 -14.48
CA LEU A 80 4.50 -4.77 -14.27
C LEU A 80 4.57 -4.32 -12.79
N PRO A 81 4.23 -5.17 -11.80
CA PRO A 81 4.39 -4.79 -10.39
C PRO A 81 5.85 -4.52 -10.03
N GLY A 82 6.78 -5.33 -10.54
CA GLY A 82 8.21 -5.15 -10.35
C GLY A 82 8.70 -3.82 -10.88
N LEU A 83 8.30 -3.44 -12.10
CA LEU A 83 8.62 -2.15 -12.70
C LEU A 83 8.04 -0.98 -11.89
N ALA A 84 6.77 -1.07 -11.49
CA ALA A 84 6.13 -0.06 -10.65
C ALA A 84 6.88 0.13 -9.32
N PHE A 85 7.27 -0.98 -8.67
CA PHE A 85 8.07 -0.93 -7.45
C PHE A 85 9.46 -0.37 -7.69
N SER A 86 10.14 -0.75 -8.78
CA SER A 86 11.43 -0.20 -9.17
C SER A 86 11.37 1.31 -9.41
N VAL A 87 10.29 1.83 -10.01
CA VAL A 87 10.10 3.28 -10.19
C VAL A 87 10.05 4.00 -8.85
N VAL A 88 9.34 3.45 -7.85
CA VAL A 88 9.29 4.04 -6.50
C VAL A 88 10.63 3.90 -5.78
N LEU A 89 11.27 2.74 -5.87
CA LEU A 89 12.57 2.47 -5.26
C LEU A 89 13.66 3.40 -5.82
N LEU A 90 13.60 3.68 -7.12
CA LEU A 90 14.55 4.55 -7.83
C LEU A 90 14.14 6.03 -7.83
N ALA A 91 13.00 6.38 -7.23
CA ALA A 91 12.53 7.75 -7.09
C ALA A 91 13.60 8.74 -6.56
N PRO A 92 14.43 8.43 -5.54
CA PRO A 92 15.45 9.37 -5.07
C PRO A 92 16.55 9.67 -6.10
N PHE A 93 16.78 8.80 -7.09
CA PHE A 93 17.78 9.01 -8.13
C PHE A 93 17.22 9.83 -9.30
N PHE A 94 15.97 9.55 -9.69
CA PHE A 94 15.32 10.27 -10.80
C PHE A 94 14.80 11.66 -10.40
N ASP A 95 14.52 11.86 -9.11
CA ASP A 95 14.00 13.11 -8.58
C ASP A 95 14.94 13.66 -7.48
N SER A 96 16.15 14.00 -7.92
CA SER A 96 17.25 14.53 -7.12
C SER A 96 17.17 16.05 -6.90
N GLY A 97 16.01 16.66 -7.18
CA GLY A 97 15.77 18.08 -6.99
C GLY A 97 15.96 18.51 -5.53
N ARG A 98 16.41 19.75 -5.34
CA ARG A 98 16.58 20.35 -3.99
C ARG A 98 15.23 20.64 -3.31
N GLU A 99 14.17 20.75 -4.11
CA GLU A 99 12.81 20.97 -3.68
C GLU A 99 12.24 19.74 -2.98
N ARG A 100 11.72 19.93 -1.77
CA ARG A 100 11.16 18.85 -0.96
C ARG A 100 9.63 18.83 -0.98
N ALA A 101 8.99 19.93 -1.37
CA ALA A 101 7.54 20.02 -1.38
C ALA A 101 6.96 19.24 -2.56
N LEU A 102 5.89 18.47 -2.31
CA LEU A 102 5.21 17.70 -3.35
C LEU A 102 4.69 18.59 -4.49
N SER A 103 4.28 19.84 -4.17
CA SER A 103 3.80 20.82 -5.14
C SER A 103 4.85 21.24 -6.17
N GLN A 104 6.13 21.14 -5.82
CA GLN A 104 7.27 21.45 -6.67
C GLN A 104 7.79 20.20 -7.42
N ARG A 105 7.41 19.00 -6.97
CA ARG A 105 7.79 17.70 -7.54
C ARG A 105 6.64 17.10 -8.37
N LYS A 106 6.07 17.90 -9.29
CA LYS A 106 4.84 17.56 -10.01
C LYS A 106 4.90 16.20 -10.73
N THR A 107 6.02 15.89 -11.39
CA THR A 107 6.18 14.61 -12.11
C THR A 107 6.15 13.41 -11.18
N ALA A 108 6.94 13.42 -10.11
CA ALA A 108 6.94 12.34 -9.12
C ALA A 108 5.60 12.22 -8.40
N ALA A 109 4.94 13.35 -8.10
CA ALA A 109 3.60 13.37 -7.54
C ALA A 109 2.58 12.69 -8.46
N VAL A 110 2.57 13.04 -9.76
CA VAL A 110 1.66 12.44 -10.75
C VAL A 110 1.92 10.95 -10.90
N ILE A 111 3.18 10.52 -10.98
CA ILE A 111 3.53 9.09 -11.07
C ILE A 111 3.08 8.34 -9.81
N GLY A 112 3.42 8.83 -8.62
CA GLY A 112 3.07 8.18 -7.36
C GLY A 112 1.57 8.09 -7.14
N VAL A 113 0.84 9.17 -7.40
CA VAL A 113 -0.63 9.18 -7.33
C VAL A 113 -1.24 8.28 -8.40
N GLY A 114 -0.70 8.27 -9.62
CA GLY A 114 -1.14 7.39 -10.69
C GLY A 114 -0.99 5.90 -10.33
N LEU A 115 0.14 5.52 -9.74
CA LEU A 115 0.36 4.15 -9.24
C LEU A 115 -0.62 3.79 -8.12
N LEU A 116 -0.89 4.71 -7.19
CA LEU A 116 -1.88 4.52 -6.12
C LEU A 116 -3.29 4.33 -6.70
N VAL A 117 -3.69 5.18 -7.64
CA VAL A 117 -4.99 5.09 -8.33
C VAL A 117 -5.11 3.77 -9.08
N ALA A 118 -4.04 3.31 -9.73
CA ALA A 118 -4.02 2.01 -10.39
C ALA A 118 -4.24 0.85 -9.40
N VAL A 119 -3.52 0.84 -8.27
CA VAL A 119 -3.70 -0.17 -7.22
C VAL A 119 -5.13 -0.17 -6.68
N VAL A 120 -5.66 1.01 -6.34
CA VAL A 120 -7.03 1.14 -5.82
C VAL A 120 -8.07 0.72 -6.87
N GLY A 121 -7.94 1.20 -8.09
CA GLY A 121 -8.86 0.87 -9.19
C GLY A 121 -8.89 -0.61 -9.52
N LEU A 122 -7.71 -1.26 -9.56
CA LEU A 122 -7.60 -2.70 -9.77
C LEU A 122 -8.16 -3.50 -8.58
N THR A 123 -7.92 -3.06 -7.34
CA THR A 123 -8.52 -3.68 -6.15
C THR A 123 -10.04 -3.61 -6.20
N ILE A 124 -10.62 -2.45 -6.55
CA ILE A 124 -12.08 -2.29 -6.69
C ILE A 124 -12.61 -3.18 -7.81
N ALA A 125 -11.93 -3.22 -8.96
CA ALA A 125 -12.30 -4.08 -10.09
C ALA A 125 -12.22 -5.58 -9.75
N ALA A 126 -11.43 -5.98 -8.76
CA ALA A 126 -11.34 -7.37 -8.29
C ALA A 126 -12.53 -7.82 -7.43
N LEU A 127 -13.29 -6.87 -6.88
CA LEU A 127 -14.41 -7.16 -5.99
C LEU A 127 -15.64 -7.67 -6.75
N PHE A 128 -15.84 -7.17 -7.98
CA PHE A 128 -16.94 -7.52 -8.88
C PHE A 128 -16.53 -8.62 -9.88
#